data_AF-A0A1N7QG08-F1
#
_entry.id   AF-A0A1N7QG08-F1
#
_cell.length_a   1.000
_cell.length_b   1.000
_cell.length_c   1.000
_cell.angle_alpha   90.00
_cell.angle_beta   90.00
_cell.angle_gamma   90.00
#
_symmetry.space_group_name_H-M   'P 1'
#
loop_
_entity.id
_entity.type
_entity.pdbx_description
1 polymer ?
#
loop_
_entity_poly.entity_id
_entity_poly.type
_entity_poly.pdbx_seq_one_letter_code
_entity_poly.pdbx_strand_id
1 'polypeptide(L)'
;MERRLAEIPTEDWNDIRLDITPREYVLDYLAHSFPVQLYEPFTDSEGNLSSRPVVRDGQPVECREATRRRDALIEKLAALPPVPGALDQIVQRFGTDLVAEVTGRSRRIVRKGEGPAARLVVETRAGSANLAETAAFMDDQKRILIFSDAGGTGRSYHADLGAKNQRLRVHYLLEPGWKADAAIQGLGRTNRTNQAQPPLFRPVATDVKAEKRFLSTIARRLDTLGAITRGQRQTGGHPLNHVRSDKWYCMHCDGEFSGTEMAQNLWHCPSCGATPLDMLSEPFSVSERPETENTSA
;
A
#
# COMPACT_ATOMS: atom_id res chain seq x y z
N MET A 1 -5.10 3.41 -14.77
CA MET A 1 -4.21 4.36 -15.48
C MET A 1 -4.01 4.00 -16.95
N GLU A 2 -3.64 2.77 -17.31
CA GLU A 2 -3.40 2.39 -18.72
C GLU A 2 -4.65 2.55 -19.61
N ARG A 3 -5.84 2.25 -19.08
CA ARG A 3 -7.13 2.51 -19.73
C ARG A 3 -7.35 4.01 -20.04
N ARG A 4 -7.04 4.89 -19.09
CA ARG A 4 -7.12 6.36 -19.30
C ARG A 4 -6.14 6.86 -20.34
N LEU A 5 -4.90 6.40 -20.27
CA LEU A 5 -3.87 6.74 -21.27
C LEU A 5 -4.22 6.23 -22.67
N ALA A 6 -5.17 5.30 -22.82
CA ALA A 6 -5.70 4.87 -24.10
C ALA A 6 -6.85 5.76 -24.61
N GLU A 7 -7.52 6.49 -23.73
CA GLU A 7 -8.60 7.42 -24.06
C GLU A 7 -8.07 8.83 -24.41
N ILE A 8 -6.81 9.16 -24.07
CA ILE A 8 -6.18 10.44 -24.44
C ILE A 8 -5.85 10.46 -25.95
N PRO A 9 -6.39 11.41 -26.72
CA PRO A 9 -6.04 11.62 -28.12
C PRO A 9 -4.53 11.78 -28.30
N THR A 10 -3.97 11.19 -29.36
CA THR A 10 -2.51 11.21 -29.61
C THR A 10 -1.95 12.62 -29.81
N GLU A 11 -2.78 13.58 -30.21
CA GLU A 11 -2.46 15.01 -30.32
C GLU A 11 -2.12 15.65 -28.96
N ASP A 12 -2.75 15.19 -27.88
CA ASP A 12 -2.56 15.73 -26.53
C ASP A 12 -1.39 15.08 -25.78
N TRP A 13 -0.75 14.06 -26.36
CA TRP A 13 0.32 13.32 -25.69
C TRP A 13 1.53 14.19 -25.34
N ASN A 14 1.71 15.32 -26.02
CA ASN A 14 2.82 16.25 -25.80
C ASN A 14 2.54 17.31 -24.72
N ASP A 15 1.31 17.42 -24.22
CA ASP A 15 0.93 18.34 -23.13
C ASP A 15 -0.37 17.84 -22.46
N ILE A 16 -0.25 16.93 -21.49
CA ILE A 16 -1.41 16.39 -20.77
C ILE A 16 -1.94 17.44 -19.78
N ARG A 17 -3.19 17.88 -19.98
CA ARG A 17 -3.93 18.78 -19.08
C ARG A 17 -5.06 18.12 -18.30
N LEU A 18 -5.21 16.81 -18.47
CA LEU A 18 -6.27 16.01 -17.84
C LEU A 18 -5.86 15.55 -16.44
N ASP A 19 -6.85 15.32 -15.58
CA ASP A 19 -6.64 14.67 -14.29
C ASP A 19 -6.30 13.19 -14.48
N ILE A 20 -5.04 12.84 -14.18
CA ILE A 20 -4.47 11.49 -14.30
C ILE A 20 -4.50 10.73 -12.97
N THR A 21 -5.14 11.28 -11.94
CA THR A 21 -5.25 10.67 -10.62
C THR A 21 -6.38 9.64 -10.55
N PRO A 22 -6.41 8.76 -9.54
CA PRO A 22 -7.50 7.80 -9.39
C PRO A 22 -8.84 8.44 -8.97
N ARG A 23 -8.90 9.78 -8.81
CA ARG A 23 -10.07 10.51 -8.29
C ARG A 23 -11.36 10.07 -8.97
N GLU A 24 -11.42 10.11 -10.30
CA GLU A 24 -12.67 9.81 -11.02
C GLU A 24 -13.14 8.38 -10.80
N TYR A 25 -12.23 7.39 -10.75
CA TYR A 25 -12.60 6.01 -10.42
C TYR A 25 -13.21 5.89 -9.02
N VAL A 26 -12.72 6.66 -8.04
CA VAL A 26 -13.27 6.68 -6.68
C VAL A 26 -14.62 7.37 -6.66
N LEU A 27 -14.78 8.48 -7.37
CA LEU A 27 -16.06 9.20 -7.46
C LEU A 27 -17.12 8.33 -8.14
N ASP A 28 -16.79 7.68 -9.26
CA ASP A 28 -17.68 6.76 -9.97
C ASP A 28 -18.07 5.58 -9.07
N TYR A 29 -17.12 4.99 -8.35
CA TYR A 29 -17.42 3.92 -7.42
C TYR A 29 -18.42 4.37 -6.34
N LEU A 30 -18.23 5.55 -5.76
CA LEU A 30 -19.15 6.07 -4.75
C LEU A 30 -20.52 6.42 -5.35
N ALA A 31 -20.58 6.94 -6.56
CA ALA A 31 -21.84 7.25 -7.23
C ALA A 31 -22.70 5.99 -7.42
N HIS A 32 -22.08 4.85 -7.76
CA HIS A 32 -22.79 3.62 -8.12
C HIS A 32 -22.88 2.57 -7.02
N SER A 33 -21.95 2.56 -6.05
CA SER A 33 -21.83 1.49 -5.04
C SER A 33 -22.06 1.96 -3.60
N PHE A 34 -22.25 3.26 -3.36
CA PHE A 34 -22.59 3.73 -2.01
C PHE A 34 -23.99 3.22 -1.60
N PRO A 35 -24.15 2.65 -0.39
CA PRO A 35 -25.40 2.05 0.03
C PRO A 35 -26.46 3.13 0.31
N VAL A 36 -27.34 3.36 -0.67
CA VAL A 36 -28.45 4.33 -0.57
C VAL A 36 -29.81 3.67 -0.41
N GLN A 37 -29.91 2.33 -0.42
CA GLN A 37 -31.19 1.63 -0.31
C GLN A 37 -31.82 1.81 1.08
N LEU A 38 -33.12 2.10 1.11
CA LEU A 38 -33.90 2.19 2.34
C LEU A 38 -34.21 0.79 2.86
N TYR A 39 -34.03 0.59 4.16
CA TYR A 39 -34.44 -0.61 4.88
C TYR A 39 -35.50 -0.25 5.92
N GLU A 40 -36.50 -1.11 6.07
CA GLU A 40 -37.51 -1.01 7.12
C GLU A 40 -37.38 -2.18 8.10
N PRO A 41 -37.64 -1.95 9.40
CA PRO A 41 -37.70 -3.03 10.36
C PRO A 41 -38.93 -3.91 10.09
N PHE A 42 -38.77 -5.21 10.26
CA PHE A 42 -39.89 -6.16 10.29
C PHE A 42 -39.66 -7.20 11.38
N THR A 43 -40.74 -7.75 11.91
CA THR A 43 -40.69 -8.87 12.85
C THR A 43 -41.04 -10.14 12.10
N ASP A 44 -40.18 -11.15 12.21
CA ASP A 44 -40.44 -12.45 11.62
C ASP A 44 -41.50 -13.26 12.40
N SER A 45 -41.83 -14.46 11.91
CA SER A 45 -42.80 -15.34 12.56
C SER A 45 -42.36 -15.86 13.93
N GLU A 46 -41.08 -15.74 14.27
CA GLU A 46 -40.49 -16.18 15.54
C GLU A 46 -40.36 -15.02 16.55
N GLY A 47 -40.74 -13.80 16.16
CA GLY A 47 -40.66 -12.61 17.01
C GLY A 47 -39.32 -11.88 16.94
N ASN A 48 -38.40 -12.29 16.06
CA ASN A 48 -37.11 -11.62 15.93
C ASN A 48 -37.25 -10.35 15.08
N LEU A 49 -36.62 -9.27 15.54
CA LEU A 49 -36.53 -8.03 14.80
C LEU A 49 -35.43 -8.13 13.74
N SER A 50 -35.79 -7.91 12.48
CA SER A 50 -34.86 -7.88 11.35
C SER A 50 -35.14 -6.68 10.45
N SER A 51 -34.32 -6.47 9.42
CA SER A 51 -34.50 -5.39 8.45
C SER A 51 -34.61 -5.96 7.04
N ARG A 52 -35.47 -5.36 6.21
CA ARG A 52 -35.64 -5.75 4.82
C ARG A 52 -35.59 -4.54 3.89
N PRO A 53 -35.12 -4.71 2.65
CA PRO A 53 -35.10 -3.63 1.68
C PRO A 53 -36.52 -3.16 1.34
N VAL A 54 -36.74 -1.85 1.30
CA VAL A 54 -38.00 -1.26 0.87
C VAL A 54 -38.03 -1.21 -0.66
N VAL A 55 -39.11 -1.74 -1.24
CA VAL A 55 -39.36 -1.76 -2.68
C VAL A 55 -40.74 -1.15 -2.93
N ARG A 56 -40.84 -0.24 -3.91
CA ARG A 56 -42.10 0.37 -4.36
C ARG A 56 -42.22 0.18 -5.86
N ASP A 57 -43.34 -0.39 -6.32
CA ASP A 57 -43.60 -0.66 -7.73
C ASP A 57 -42.47 -1.48 -8.41
N GLY A 58 -41.85 -2.40 -7.66
CA GLY A 58 -40.73 -3.23 -8.13
C GLY A 58 -39.36 -2.53 -8.15
N GLN A 59 -39.26 -1.26 -7.74
CA GLN A 59 -38.01 -0.50 -7.68
C GLN A 59 -37.52 -0.31 -6.24
N PRO A 60 -36.21 -0.44 -5.96
CA PRO A 60 -35.63 -0.09 -4.66
C PRO A 60 -35.94 1.36 -4.30
N VAL A 61 -36.39 1.59 -3.07
CA VAL A 61 -36.59 2.94 -2.54
C VAL A 61 -35.27 3.45 -1.95
N GLU A 62 -34.86 4.66 -2.31
CA GLU A 62 -33.66 5.28 -1.73
C GLU A 62 -33.94 5.95 -0.38
N CYS A 63 -33.02 5.77 0.56
CA CYS A 63 -32.96 6.50 1.81
C CYS A 63 -32.37 7.90 1.55
N ARG A 64 -33.21 8.94 1.67
CA ARG A 64 -32.82 10.34 1.45
C ARG A 64 -31.58 10.77 2.25
N GLU A 65 -31.44 10.29 3.48
CA GLU A 65 -30.28 10.59 4.32
C GLU A 65 -29.01 9.89 3.81
N ALA A 66 -29.11 8.64 3.37
CA ALA A 66 -27.98 7.92 2.78
C ALA A 66 -27.52 8.56 1.46
N THR A 67 -28.47 8.97 0.60
CA THR A 67 -28.19 9.73 -0.62
C THR A 67 -27.46 11.03 -0.30
N ARG A 68 -27.93 11.80 0.69
CA ARG A 68 -27.25 13.04 1.15
C ARG A 68 -25.83 12.77 1.62
N ARG A 69 -25.60 11.69 2.37
CA ARG A 69 -24.25 11.30 2.85
C ARG A 69 -23.32 10.93 1.71
N ARG A 70 -23.81 10.19 0.71
CA ARG A 70 -23.07 9.88 -0.52
C ARG A 70 -22.63 11.17 -1.20
N ASP A 71 -23.58 12.07 -1.46
CA ASP A 71 -23.34 13.29 -2.23
C ASP A 71 -22.35 14.22 -1.50
N ALA A 72 -22.50 14.37 -0.17
CA ALA A 72 -21.55 15.12 0.65
C ALA A 72 -20.13 14.50 0.67
N LEU A 73 -20.02 13.17 0.65
CA LEU A 73 -18.73 12.49 0.57
C LEU A 73 -18.07 12.69 -0.80
N ILE A 74 -18.85 12.59 -1.89
CA ILE A 74 -18.40 12.86 -3.26
C ILE A 74 -17.89 14.29 -3.38
N GLU A 75 -18.65 15.28 -2.89
CA GLU A 75 -18.25 16.69 -2.89
C GLU A 75 -16.94 16.90 -2.13
N LYS A 76 -16.83 16.34 -0.93
CA LYS A 76 -15.62 16.43 -0.12
C LYS A 76 -14.41 15.83 -0.84
N LEU A 77 -14.55 14.66 -1.45
CA LEU A 77 -13.46 13.99 -2.17
C LEU A 77 -13.07 14.73 -3.45
N ALA A 78 -14.04 15.29 -4.18
CA ALA A 78 -13.80 16.09 -5.37
C ALA A 78 -13.01 17.37 -5.03
N ALA A 79 -13.23 17.95 -3.85
CA ALA A 79 -12.53 19.13 -3.37
C ALA A 79 -11.09 18.85 -2.87
N LEU A 80 -10.71 17.59 -2.61
CA LEU A 80 -9.36 17.26 -2.16
C LEU A 80 -8.34 17.48 -3.29
N PRO A 81 -7.10 17.90 -2.97
CA PRO A 81 -6.02 17.95 -3.94
C PRO A 81 -5.82 16.61 -4.66
N PRO A 82 -5.51 16.61 -5.96
CA PRO A 82 -5.27 15.39 -6.71
C PRO A 82 -4.06 14.66 -6.14
N VAL A 83 -4.18 13.34 -5.93
CA VAL A 83 -3.08 12.50 -5.45
C VAL A 83 -2.48 11.75 -6.65
N PRO A 84 -1.28 12.12 -7.13
CA PRO A 84 -0.67 11.45 -8.27
C PRO A 84 -0.19 10.05 -7.89
N GLY A 85 -0.21 9.13 -8.85
CA GLY A 85 0.29 7.76 -8.64
C GLY A 85 1.76 7.74 -8.24
N ALA A 86 2.14 6.89 -7.28
CA ALA A 86 3.49 6.84 -6.73
C ALA A 86 4.57 6.60 -7.80
N LEU A 87 4.30 5.67 -8.73
CA LEU A 87 5.21 5.37 -9.84
C LEU A 87 5.49 6.59 -10.71
N ASP A 88 4.44 7.33 -11.10
CA ASP A 88 4.59 8.54 -11.91
C ASP A 88 5.34 9.62 -11.15
N GLN A 89 5.05 9.82 -9.86
CA GLN A 89 5.79 10.79 -9.05
C GLN A 89 7.30 10.49 -9.00
N ILE A 90 7.69 9.22 -8.85
CA ILE A 90 9.10 8.82 -8.82
C ILE A 90 9.74 9.09 -10.20
N VAL A 91 9.10 8.66 -11.29
CA VAL A 91 9.61 8.89 -12.66
C VAL A 91 9.71 10.39 -12.97
N GLN A 92 8.70 11.18 -12.63
CA GLN A 92 8.69 12.63 -12.89
C GLN A 92 9.70 13.39 -12.02
N ARG A 93 9.98 12.89 -10.81
CA ARG A 93 10.93 13.51 -9.89
C ARG A 93 12.38 13.23 -10.25
N PHE A 94 12.70 11.97 -10.59
CA PHE A 94 14.09 11.53 -10.81
C PHE A 94 14.46 11.39 -12.28
N GLY A 95 13.48 11.42 -13.18
CA GLY A 95 13.68 11.25 -14.60
C GLY A 95 13.90 9.80 -15.01
N THR A 96 13.74 9.55 -16.30
CA THR A 96 13.86 8.21 -16.89
C THR A 96 15.30 7.75 -16.99
N ASP A 97 16.26 8.66 -16.88
CA ASP A 97 17.70 8.34 -16.96
C ASP A 97 18.20 7.70 -15.66
N LEU A 98 17.62 8.06 -14.51
CA LEU A 98 17.99 7.47 -13.21
C LEU A 98 17.07 6.32 -12.79
N VAL A 99 15.84 6.28 -13.31
CA VAL A 99 14.81 5.29 -12.95
C VAL A 99 14.74 4.18 -13.99
N ALA A 100 15.08 2.97 -13.56
CA ALA A 100 14.77 1.74 -14.25
C ALA A 100 13.34 1.30 -13.93
N GLU A 101 12.47 1.29 -14.93
CA GLU A 101 11.09 0.85 -14.79
C GLU A 101 10.93 -0.55 -15.36
N VAL A 102 10.59 -1.53 -14.52
CA VAL A 102 10.34 -2.93 -14.88
C VAL A 102 8.91 -3.32 -14.47
N THR A 103 7.96 -2.67 -15.13
CA THR A 103 6.51 -2.82 -14.89
C THR A 103 5.82 -3.38 -16.13
N GLY A 104 4.55 -3.78 -15.96
CA GLY A 104 3.69 -4.18 -17.08
C GLY A 104 3.15 -3.02 -17.94
N ARG A 105 3.46 -1.75 -17.62
CA ARG A 105 2.88 -0.59 -18.32
C ARG A 105 3.41 -0.48 -19.75
N SER A 106 2.52 -0.41 -20.74
CA SER A 106 2.90 -0.06 -22.12
C SER A 106 3.13 1.45 -22.29
N ARG A 107 2.66 2.29 -21.36
CA ARG A 107 2.78 3.75 -21.40
C ARG A 107 3.06 4.34 -20.03
N ARG A 108 3.84 5.42 -20.00
CA ARG A 108 4.14 6.20 -18.80
C ARG A 108 3.97 7.70 -19.02
N ILE A 109 3.86 8.45 -17.93
CA ILE A 109 3.78 9.90 -17.96
C ILE A 109 5.09 10.46 -17.42
N VAL A 110 5.78 11.24 -18.25
CA VAL A 110 7.06 11.88 -17.89
C VAL A 110 6.89 13.39 -17.84
N ARG A 111 7.73 14.04 -17.04
CA ARG A 111 7.80 15.50 -16.97
C ARG A 111 8.91 15.98 -17.89
N LYS A 112 8.60 16.83 -18.87
CA LYS A 112 9.58 17.46 -19.78
C LYS A 112 9.66 18.95 -19.52
N GLY A 113 10.88 19.48 -19.46
CA GLY A 113 11.16 20.88 -19.13
C GLY A 113 11.30 21.14 -17.63
N GLU A 114 11.63 22.39 -17.28
CA GLU A 114 11.89 22.82 -15.91
C GLU A 114 10.93 23.94 -15.46
N GLY A 115 10.79 24.08 -14.13
CA GLY A 115 9.97 25.13 -13.54
C GLY A 115 8.50 25.10 -13.98
N PRO A 116 7.84 26.28 -14.05
CA PRO A 116 6.43 26.40 -14.45
C PRO A 116 6.13 26.03 -15.91
N ALA A 117 7.14 26.00 -16.77
CA ALA A 117 6.99 25.64 -18.18
C ALA A 117 7.05 24.13 -18.44
N ALA A 118 7.29 23.33 -17.39
CA ALA A 118 7.33 21.89 -17.53
C ALA A 118 5.95 21.31 -17.81
N ARG A 119 5.91 20.36 -18.73
CA ARG A 119 4.68 19.70 -19.19
C ARG A 119 4.75 18.20 -18.97
N LEU A 120 3.57 17.59 -18.83
CA LEU A 120 3.42 16.15 -18.73
C LEU A 120 3.25 15.57 -20.13
N VAL A 121 4.00 14.52 -20.44
CA VAL A 121 4.06 13.89 -21.76
C VAL A 121 3.85 12.40 -21.62
N VAL A 122 3.05 11.81 -22.51
CA VAL A 122 2.90 10.36 -22.60
C VAL A 122 4.06 9.77 -23.40
N GLU A 123 4.76 8.80 -22.82
CA GLU A 123 5.78 8.00 -23.51
C GLU A 123 5.34 6.54 -23.61
N THR A 124 5.48 5.98 -24.81
CA THR A 124 5.28 4.55 -25.04
C THR A 124 6.53 3.78 -24.64
N ARG A 125 6.34 2.65 -23.97
CA ARG A 125 7.39 1.71 -23.56
C ARG A 125 7.35 0.50 -24.50
N ALA A 126 8.49 0.16 -25.08
CA ALA A 126 8.62 -1.04 -25.89
C ALA A 126 8.44 -2.30 -25.03
N GLY A 127 7.91 -3.39 -25.60
CA GLY A 127 7.78 -4.67 -24.87
C GLY A 127 9.11 -5.23 -24.37
N SER A 128 10.21 -4.91 -25.06
CA SER A 128 11.58 -5.26 -24.66
C SER A 128 12.17 -4.35 -23.59
N ALA A 129 11.52 -3.23 -23.23
CA ALA A 129 12.06 -2.22 -22.32
C ALA A 129 12.47 -2.83 -20.98
N ASN A 130 11.69 -3.77 -20.44
CA ASN A 130 11.98 -4.40 -19.14
C ASN A 130 13.36 -5.08 -19.10
N LEU A 131 13.84 -5.65 -20.21
CA LEU A 131 15.17 -6.27 -20.26
C LEU A 131 16.27 -5.21 -20.24
N ALA A 132 16.14 -4.17 -21.07
CA ALA A 132 17.09 -3.07 -21.13
C ALA A 132 17.17 -2.30 -19.80
N GLU A 133 16.02 -2.04 -19.17
CA GLU A 133 15.92 -1.37 -17.87
C GLU A 133 16.56 -2.20 -16.74
N THR A 134 16.37 -3.52 -16.78
CA THR A 134 17.04 -4.43 -15.83
C THR A 134 18.55 -4.39 -16.01
N ALA A 135 19.04 -4.48 -17.24
CA ALA A 135 20.47 -4.43 -17.54
C ALA A 135 21.07 -3.09 -17.09
N ALA A 136 20.43 -1.96 -17.44
CA ALA A 136 20.89 -0.63 -17.06
C ALA A 136 20.98 -0.44 -15.54
N PHE A 137 20.04 -1.02 -14.77
CA PHE A 137 20.13 -1.01 -13.31
C PHE A 137 21.30 -1.88 -12.79
N MET A 138 21.45 -3.11 -13.31
CA MET A 138 22.49 -4.05 -12.86
C MET A 138 23.90 -3.64 -13.29
N ASP A 139 24.03 -2.92 -14.41
CA ASP A 139 25.28 -2.32 -14.92
C ASP A 139 25.62 -0.97 -14.28
N ASP A 140 24.87 -0.60 -13.25
CA ASP A 140 25.08 0.61 -12.45
C ASP A 140 24.83 1.93 -13.19
N GLN A 141 24.15 1.87 -14.34
CA GLN A 141 23.79 3.04 -15.15
C GLN A 141 22.58 3.77 -14.56
N LYS A 142 21.60 3.01 -14.05
CA LYS A 142 20.41 3.55 -13.36
C LYS A 142 20.47 3.23 -11.87
N ARG A 143 20.09 4.20 -11.04
CA ARG A 143 20.21 4.11 -9.57
C ARG A 143 18.96 3.62 -8.88
N ILE A 144 17.79 3.88 -9.47
CA ILE A 144 16.49 3.57 -8.89
C ILE A 144 15.87 2.49 -9.75
N LEU A 145 15.39 1.41 -9.14
CA LEU A 145 14.61 0.38 -9.82
C LEU A 145 13.21 0.37 -9.24
N ILE A 146 12.21 0.37 -10.12
CA ILE A 146 10.81 0.15 -9.76
C ILE A 146 10.33 -1.06 -10.55
N PHE A 147 9.75 -2.04 -9.86
CA PHE A 147 9.23 -3.23 -10.51
C PHE A 147 7.86 -3.60 -9.96
N SER A 148 7.06 -4.27 -10.78
CA SER A 148 5.80 -4.90 -10.37
C SER A 148 5.78 -6.38 -10.76
N ASP A 149 4.84 -7.14 -10.22
CA ASP A 149 4.71 -8.58 -10.53
C ASP A 149 4.60 -8.85 -12.04
N ALA A 150 3.87 -8.01 -12.76
CA ALA A 150 3.68 -8.12 -14.21
C ALA A 150 4.97 -7.88 -15.03
N GLY A 151 5.95 -7.13 -14.50
CA GLY A 151 7.20 -6.84 -15.20
C GLY A 151 8.40 -7.68 -14.73
N GLY A 152 8.34 -8.22 -13.51
CA GLY A 152 9.49 -8.80 -12.81
C GLY A 152 9.65 -10.32 -12.88
N THR A 153 8.80 -11.05 -13.63
CA THR A 153 8.85 -12.52 -13.66
C THR A 153 10.24 -13.03 -14.07
N GLY A 154 10.81 -13.93 -13.26
CA GLY A 154 12.11 -14.55 -13.53
C GLY A 154 13.35 -13.67 -13.34
N ARG A 155 13.19 -12.38 -13.01
CA ARG A 155 14.32 -11.45 -12.87
C ARG A 155 14.87 -11.42 -11.44
N SER A 156 16.11 -10.96 -11.30
CA SER A 156 16.79 -10.77 -10.02
C SER A 156 17.49 -9.42 -10.01
N TYR A 157 17.40 -8.73 -8.88
CA TYR A 157 17.87 -7.36 -8.69
C TYR A 157 18.71 -7.22 -7.42
N HIS A 158 19.07 -8.34 -6.77
CA HIS A 158 19.98 -8.37 -5.63
C HIS A 158 21.35 -7.75 -5.99
N ALA A 159 22.12 -7.39 -4.96
CA ALA A 159 23.49 -6.89 -5.13
C ALA A 159 24.46 -8.06 -5.39
N ASP A 160 24.28 -8.74 -6.52
CA ASP A 160 25.07 -9.91 -6.93
C ASP A 160 26.57 -9.57 -7.01
N LEU A 161 27.44 -10.43 -6.45
CA LEU A 161 28.90 -10.28 -6.52
C LEU A 161 29.46 -10.33 -7.95
N GLY A 162 28.71 -10.92 -8.90
CA GLY A 162 29.05 -10.92 -10.33
C GLY A 162 28.54 -9.69 -11.09
N ALA A 163 27.64 -8.89 -10.51
CA ALA A 163 27.12 -7.69 -11.14
C ALA A 163 27.99 -6.47 -10.84
N LYS A 164 27.95 -5.48 -11.73
CA LYS A 164 28.65 -4.20 -11.52
C LYS A 164 28.00 -3.37 -10.41
N ASN A 165 26.66 -3.32 -10.37
CA ASN A 165 25.93 -2.64 -9.32
C ASN A 165 25.82 -3.52 -8.06
N GLN A 166 26.78 -3.37 -7.15
CA GLN A 166 26.79 -4.06 -5.86
C GLN A 166 26.30 -3.18 -4.70
N ARG A 167 25.57 -2.08 -4.98
CA ARG A 167 25.11 -1.16 -3.92
C ARG A 167 24.09 -1.81 -2.97
N LEU A 168 24.04 -1.33 -1.73
CA LEU A 168 23.01 -1.75 -0.77
C LEU A 168 21.61 -1.55 -1.36
N ARG A 169 20.81 -2.63 -1.36
CA ARG A 169 19.42 -2.57 -1.83
C ARG A 169 18.54 -2.06 -0.70
N VAL A 170 18.09 -0.81 -0.79
CA VAL A 170 17.04 -0.27 0.07
C VAL A 170 15.71 -0.45 -0.65
N HIS A 171 15.01 -1.53 -0.33
CA HIS A 171 13.81 -1.96 -1.03
C HIS A 171 12.57 -1.43 -0.31
N TYR A 172 11.91 -0.44 -0.93
CA TYR A 172 10.63 0.08 -0.48
C TYR A 172 9.47 -0.78 -0.99
N LEU A 173 8.66 -1.30 -0.08
CA LEU A 173 7.45 -2.04 -0.43
C LEU A 173 6.27 -1.05 -0.36
N LEU A 174 5.89 -0.52 -1.53
CA LEU A 174 4.82 0.49 -1.67
C LEU A 174 3.44 -0.15 -1.76
N GLU A 175 3.29 -1.15 -2.62
CA GLU A 175 2.02 -1.85 -2.87
C GLU A 175 2.26 -3.35 -2.72
N PRO A 176 2.07 -3.90 -1.51
CA PRO A 176 2.34 -5.31 -1.23
C PRO A 176 1.32 -6.29 -1.85
N GLY A 177 0.28 -5.77 -2.51
CA GLY A 177 -0.86 -6.56 -2.98
C GLY A 177 -1.73 -7.07 -1.84
N TRP A 178 -2.54 -8.09 -2.12
CA TRP A 178 -3.53 -8.64 -1.17
C TRP A 178 -3.09 -9.97 -0.54
N LYS A 179 -2.00 -10.56 -1.03
CA LYS A 179 -1.46 -11.85 -0.57
C LYS A 179 -0.04 -11.66 -0.09
N ALA A 180 0.20 -11.97 1.18
CA ALA A 180 1.53 -11.85 1.77
C ALA A 180 2.60 -12.68 1.03
N ASP A 181 2.24 -13.85 0.46
CA ASP A 181 3.17 -14.66 -0.33
C ASP A 181 3.64 -13.96 -1.61
N ALA A 182 2.76 -13.23 -2.30
CA ALA A 182 3.13 -12.46 -3.48
C ALA A 182 4.11 -11.33 -3.12
N ALA A 183 3.83 -10.61 -2.03
CA ALA A 183 4.74 -9.59 -1.51
C ALA A 183 6.13 -10.18 -1.23
N ILE A 184 6.21 -11.32 -0.53
CA ILE A 184 7.47 -11.99 -0.21
C ILE A 184 8.23 -12.44 -1.45
N GLN A 185 7.53 -12.98 -2.45
CA GLN A 185 8.14 -13.33 -3.73
C GLN A 185 8.76 -12.11 -4.42
N GLY A 186 8.09 -10.96 -4.35
CA GLY A 186 8.63 -9.67 -4.80
C GLY A 186 9.90 -9.28 -4.03
N LEU A 187 9.90 -9.40 -2.70
CA LEU A 187 11.07 -9.11 -1.86
C LEU A 187 12.25 -10.06 -2.14
N GLY A 188 11.97 -11.31 -2.48
CA GLY A 188 12.96 -12.31 -2.94
C GLY A 188 13.63 -11.97 -4.28
N ARG A 189 13.19 -10.92 -4.98
CA ARG A 189 13.89 -10.41 -6.17
C ARG A 189 15.15 -9.63 -5.80
N THR A 190 15.22 -9.07 -4.60
CA THR A 190 16.39 -8.32 -4.11
C THR A 190 17.17 -9.04 -3.01
N ASN A 191 16.71 -10.23 -2.60
CA ASN A 191 17.34 -11.06 -1.56
C ASN A 191 17.61 -12.47 -2.13
N ARG A 192 18.88 -12.81 -2.36
CA ARG A 192 19.32 -14.06 -2.98
C ARG A 192 20.68 -14.48 -2.42
N THR A 193 21.06 -15.73 -2.64
CA THR A 193 22.44 -16.17 -2.42
C THR A 193 23.41 -15.38 -3.33
N ASN A 194 24.70 -15.33 -2.99
CA ASN A 194 25.74 -14.61 -3.74
C ASN A 194 25.62 -13.06 -3.77
N GLN A 195 24.87 -12.46 -2.85
CA GLN A 195 24.87 -11.00 -2.71
C GLN A 195 26.03 -10.47 -1.86
N ALA A 196 26.58 -9.34 -2.25
CA ALA A 196 27.63 -8.62 -1.53
C ALA A 196 27.23 -8.23 -0.10
N GLN A 197 25.94 -7.89 0.09
CA GLN A 197 25.34 -7.63 1.40
C GLN A 197 23.82 -7.82 1.35
N PRO A 198 23.16 -8.20 2.47
CA PRO A 198 21.69 -8.31 2.56
C PRO A 198 20.98 -6.99 2.23
N PRO A 199 19.72 -7.01 1.72
CA PRO A 199 18.95 -5.80 1.48
C PRO A 199 18.39 -5.22 2.79
N LEU A 200 18.01 -3.94 2.77
CA LEU A 200 17.16 -3.32 3.77
C LEU A 200 15.73 -3.21 3.24
N PHE A 201 14.80 -3.90 3.89
CA PHE A 201 13.38 -3.79 3.55
C PHE A 201 12.72 -2.63 4.30
N ARG A 202 11.97 -1.81 3.56
CA ARG A 202 11.20 -0.67 4.08
C ARG A 202 9.75 -0.75 3.61
N PRO A 203 8.89 -1.48 4.34
CA PRO A 203 7.46 -1.40 4.14
C PRO A 203 6.98 0.04 4.34
N VAL A 204 6.25 0.56 3.36
CA VAL A 204 5.61 1.87 3.47
C VAL A 204 4.17 1.61 3.91
N ALA A 205 3.73 2.32 4.95
CA ALA A 205 2.40 2.20 5.49
C ALA A 205 1.76 3.59 5.54
N THR A 206 0.47 3.69 5.20
CA THR A 206 -0.32 4.88 5.54
C THR A 206 -0.92 4.73 6.94
N ASP A 207 -1.66 5.74 7.41
CA ASP A 207 -2.39 5.66 8.68
C ASP A 207 -3.70 4.85 8.60
N VAL A 208 -3.73 3.84 7.73
CA VAL A 208 -4.86 2.91 7.59
C VAL A 208 -4.56 1.65 8.40
N LYS A 209 -5.36 1.40 9.44
CA LYS A 209 -5.19 0.25 10.35
C LYS A 209 -5.13 -1.10 9.61
N ALA A 210 -6.00 -1.29 8.61
CA ALA A 210 -6.03 -2.54 7.83
C ALA A 210 -4.72 -2.78 7.06
N GLU A 211 -4.13 -1.73 6.48
CA GLU A 211 -2.84 -1.80 5.79
C GLU A 211 -1.72 -2.16 6.78
N LYS A 212 -1.69 -1.49 7.94
CA LYS A 212 -0.72 -1.76 9.01
C LYS A 212 -0.79 -3.22 9.48
N ARG A 213 -1.99 -3.79 9.64
CA ARG A 213 -2.19 -5.23 9.98
C ARG A 213 -1.71 -6.17 8.87
N PHE A 214 -1.92 -5.81 7.61
CA PHE A 214 -1.43 -6.61 6.49
C PHE A 214 0.11 -6.59 6.40
N LEU A 215 0.71 -5.42 6.58
CA LEU A 215 2.17 -5.25 6.59
C LEU A 215 2.84 -5.98 7.76
N SER A 216 2.22 -6.03 8.94
CA SER A 216 2.77 -6.80 10.07
C SER A 216 2.85 -8.30 9.76
N THR A 217 1.90 -8.84 8.99
CA THR A 217 1.93 -10.23 8.52
C THR A 217 3.11 -10.49 7.57
N ILE A 218 3.40 -9.53 6.68
CA ILE A 218 4.55 -9.61 5.77
C ILE A 218 5.86 -9.54 6.55
N ALA A 219 5.96 -8.61 7.51
CA ALA A 219 7.13 -8.47 8.38
C ALA A 219 7.41 -9.78 9.15
N ARG A 220 6.37 -10.43 9.68
CA ARG A 220 6.51 -11.73 10.38
C ARG A 220 7.10 -12.81 9.48
N ARG A 221 6.67 -12.88 8.22
CA ARG A 221 7.17 -13.88 7.27
C ARG A 221 8.58 -13.56 6.77
N LEU A 222 8.94 -12.28 6.66
CA LEU A 222 10.31 -11.85 6.36
C LEU A 222 11.31 -12.30 7.44
N ASP A 223 10.88 -12.35 8.69
CA ASP A 223 11.69 -12.83 9.79
C ASP A 223 12.05 -14.31 9.67
N THR A 224 11.12 -15.13 9.20
CA THR A 224 11.37 -16.55 8.91
C THR A 224 12.41 -16.74 7.81
N LEU A 225 12.58 -15.75 6.92
CA LEU A 225 13.57 -15.77 5.84
C LEU A 225 14.97 -15.31 6.25
N GLY A 226 15.20 -14.98 7.54
CA GLY A 226 16.50 -14.52 8.04
C GLY A 226 16.90 -13.13 7.52
N ALA A 227 15.94 -12.38 6.96
CA ALA A 227 16.19 -11.10 6.30
C ALA A 227 16.27 -9.89 7.26
N ILE A 228 15.81 -10.03 8.50
CA ILE A 228 15.98 -9.00 9.53
C ILE A 228 17.29 -9.29 10.28
N THR A 229 18.27 -8.42 10.08
CA THR A 229 19.54 -8.49 10.82
C THR A 229 19.35 -8.04 12.26
N ARG A 230 20.14 -8.60 13.19
CA ARG A 230 20.02 -8.42 14.65
C ARG A 230 19.98 -6.95 15.13
N GLY A 231 20.47 -5.99 14.35
CA GLY A 231 20.53 -4.57 14.71
C GLY A 231 19.18 -3.83 14.73
N GLN A 232 18.18 -4.27 13.95
CA GLN A 232 16.82 -3.70 14.00
C GLN A 232 16.02 -4.17 15.22
N ARG A 233 16.43 -5.25 15.88
CA ARG A 233 15.76 -5.82 17.07
C ARG A 233 16.08 -5.08 18.37
N GLN A 234 16.98 -4.09 18.35
CA GLN A 234 17.47 -3.42 19.56
C GLN A 234 16.93 -2.00 19.76
N THR A 235 16.13 -1.48 18.84
CA THR A 235 15.51 -0.17 19.03
C THR A 235 14.15 -0.36 19.69
N GLY A 236 13.98 0.05 20.94
CA GLY A 236 12.69 0.14 21.64
C GLY A 236 11.71 1.17 21.04
N GLY A 237 11.79 1.39 19.73
CA GLY A 237 10.91 2.25 18.94
C GLY A 237 9.95 1.45 18.08
N HIS A 238 8.67 1.75 18.20
CA HIS A 238 7.59 1.06 17.49
C HIS A 238 7.73 1.22 15.97
N PRO A 239 7.67 0.13 15.18
CA PRO A 239 7.98 0.15 13.75
C PRO A 239 6.94 0.92 12.93
N LEU A 240 5.72 1.09 13.46
CA LEU A 240 4.61 1.75 12.77
C LEU A 240 4.32 3.17 13.27
N ASN A 241 4.79 3.54 14.47
CA ASN A 241 4.35 4.75 15.17
C ASN A 241 5.54 5.64 15.55
N HIS A 242 6.77 5.15 15.40
CA HIS A 242 8.02 5.82 15.78
C HIS A 242 8.15 6.24 17.26
N VAL A 243 7.16 5.92 18.10
CA VAL A 243 7.18 6.14 19.56
C VAL A 243 8.20 5.20 20.19
N ARG A 244 9.03 5.72 21.10
CA ARG A 244 9.97 4.94 21.91
C ARG A 244 9.46 4.86 23.34
N SER A 245 9.46 3.66 23.89
CA SER A 245 9.12 3.42 25.29
C SER A 245 9.87 2.21 25.80
N ASP A 246 10.20 2.24 27.09
CA ASP A 246 10.80 1.11 27.79
C ASP A 246 9.74 0.05 28.14
N LYS A 247 8.46 0.45 28.19
CA LYS A 247 7.32 -0.40 28.52
C LYS A 247 6.21 -0.31 27.48
N TRP A 248 5.59 -1.44 27.21
CA TRP A 248 4.54 -1.58 26.21
C TRP A 248 3.38 -2.41 26.75
N TYR A 249 2.17 -1.97 26.42
CA TYR A 249 0.93 -2.50 26.96
C TYR A 249 0.06 -3.07 25.84
N CYS A 250 -0.40 -4.30 26.02
CA CYS A 250 -1.27 -4.96 25.04
C CYS A 250 -2.73 -4.63 25.29
N MET A 251 -3.43 -4.14 24.25
CA MET A 251 -4.86 -3.83 24.34
C MET A 251 -5.78 -5.05 24.53
N HIS A 252 -5.28 -6.26 24.24
CA HIS A 252 -6.10 -7.48 24.22
C HIS A 252 -5.99 -8.31 25.50
N CYS A 253 -4.80 -8.40 26.09
CA CYS A 253 -4.55 -9.25 27.25
C CYS A 253 -4.04 -8.50 28.49
N ASP A 254 -4.03 -7.16 28.43
CA ASP A 254 -3.52 -6.28 29.50
C ASP A 254 -2.05 -6.57 29.89
N GLY A 255 -1.30 -7.27 29.03
CA GLY A 255 0.09 -7.65 29.28
C GLY A 255 1.03 -6.45 29.17
N GLU A 256 1.96 -6.33 30.12
CA GLU A 256 3.07 -5.36 30.11
C GLU A 256 4.36 -6.06 29.68
N PHE A 257 5.07 -5.47 28.70
CA PHE A 257 6.30 -6.03 28.13
C PHE A 257 7.37 -4.95 27.98
N SER A 258 8.63 -5.32 28.11
CA SER A 258 9.74 -4.42 27.84
C SER A 258 9.87 -4.11 26.34
N GLY A 259 10.42 -2.93 26.00
CA GLY A 259 10.73 -2.58 24.61
C GLY A 259 11.65 -3.61 23.93
N THR A 260 12.51 -4.29 24.68
CA THR A 260 13.34 -5.40 24.19
C THR A 260 12.55 -6.65 23.86
N GLU A 261 11.61 -7.07 24.73
CA GLU A 261 10.73 -8.21 24.46
C GLU A 261 9.83 -7.92 23.26
N MET A 262 9.31 -6.70 23.18
CA MET A 262 8.53 -6.24 22.03
C MET A 262 9.34 -6.25 20.74
N ALA A 263 10.55 -5.69 20.74
CA ALA A 263 11.39 -5.69 19.55
C ALA A 263 11.84 -7.11 19.14
N GLN A 264 12.01 -8.03 20.10
CA GLN A 264 12.27 -9.45 19.82
C GLN A 264 11.06 -10.15 19.22
N ASN A 265 9.84 -9.79 19.63
CA ASN A 265 8.59 -10.37 19.14
C ASN A 265 7.93 -9.56 18.01
N LEU A 266 8.72 -8.80 17.24
CA LEU A 266 8.24 -7.95 16.14
C LEU A 266 7.05 -7.07 16.50
N TRP A 267 7.07 -6.56 17.72
CA TRP A 267 6.07 -5.68 18.26
C TRP A 267 4.67 -6.30 18.39
N HIS A 268 4.53 -7.62 18.24
CA HIS A 268 3.30 -8.32 18.58
C HIS A 268 3.30 -8.62 20.07
N CYS A 269 2.12 -8.71 20.68
CA CYS A 269 2.01 -9.11 22.08
C CYS A 269 2.63 -10.51 22.28
N PRO A 270 3.64 -10.67 23.15
CA PRO A 270 4.23 -11.98 23.46
C PRO A 270 3.24 -12.99 24.05
N SER A 271 2.20 -12.53 24.74
CA SER A 271 1.23 -13.41 25.40
C SER A 271 0.08 -13.87 24.50
N CYS A 272 -0.53 -12.98 23.73
CA CYS A 272 -1.73 -13.30 22.94
C CYS A 272 -1.55 -13.16 21.42
N GLY A 273 -0.39 -12.70 20.96
CA GLY A 273 -0.13 -12.49 19.53
C GLY A 273 -0.86 -11.31 18.92
N ALA A 274 -1.46 -10.42 19.73
CA ALA A 274 -2.06 -9.18 19.27
C ALA A 274 -1.09 -8.38 18.41
N THR A 275 -1.63 -7.62 17.46
CA THR A 275 -0.82 -6.98 16.42
C THR A 275 -0.07 -5.77 16.99
N PRO A 276 0.99 -5.28 16.33
CA PRO A 276 1.70 -4.08 16.78
C PRO A 276 0.80 -2.85 16.92
N LEU A 277 -0.30 -2.77 16.18
CA LEU A 277 -1.27 -1.69 16.33
C LEU A 277 -1.89 -1.61 17.72
N ASP A 278 -1.96 -2.76 18.39
CA ASP A 278 -2.60 -2.94 19.68
C ASP A 278 -1.59 -2.89 20.84
N MET A 279 -0.36 -2.45 20.55
CA MET A 279 0.72 -2.31 21.51
C MET A 279 1.02 -0.83 21.74
N LEU A 280 0.73 -0.35 22.94
CA LEU A 280 0.78 1.06 23.30
C LEU A 280 1.93 1.35 24.25
N SER A 281 2.51 2.54 24.16
CA SER A 281 3.59 3.00 25.04
C SER A 281 3.11 3.41 26.43
N GLU A 282 1.80 3.59 26.61
CA GLU A 282 1.14 3.96 27.85
C GLU A 282 0.01 2.96 28.14
N PRO A 283 -0.31 2.71 29.42
CA PRO A 283 -1.46 1.89 29.78
C PRO A 283 -2.76 2.57 29.33
N PHE A 284 -3.68 1.82 28.74
CA PHE A 284 -4.94 2.32 28.21
C PHE A 284 -6.09 2.12 29.21
N SER A 285 -7.12 2.96 29.16
CA SER A 285 -8.29 2.81 30.03
C SER A 285 -9.25 1.74 29.46
N VAL A 286 -9.90 0.97 30.34
CA VAL A 286 -10.86 -0.09 29.93
C VAL A 286 -12.00 0.48 29.07
N SER A 287 -12.34 1.77 29.24
CA SER A 287 -13.35 2.47 28.44
C SER A 287 -12.97 2.73 26.98
N GLU A 288 -11.71 2.53 26.59
CA GLU A 288 -11.20 2.76 25.24
C GLU A 288 -10.97 1.46 24.45
N ARG A 289 -11.39 0.30 25.00
CA ARG A 289 -11.37 -0.96 24.25
C ARG A 289 -12.32 -0.86 23.05
N PRO A 290 -11.86 -1.09 21.81
CA PRO A 290 -12.79 -1.38 20.73
C PRO A 290 -13.58 -2.62 21.13
N GLU A 291 -14.91 -2.58 21.00
CA GLU A 291 -15.77 -3.73 21.23
C GLU A 291 -15.26 -4.90 20.37
N THR A 292 -14.55 -5.82 20.98
CA THR A 292 -14.20 -7.09 20.33
C THR A 292 -15.51 -7.82 20.16
N GLU A 293 -15.94 -8.05 18.92
CA GLU A 293 -17.01 -9.00 18.62
C GLU A 293 -16.73 -10.28 19.39
N ASN A 294 -17.68 -10.63 20.27
CA ASN A 294 -17.72 -11.84 21.06
C ASN A 294 -17.23 -13.06 20.25
N THR A 295 -16.07 -13.61 20.62
CA THR A 295 -15.89 -15.06 20.58
C THR A 295 -16.09 -15.60 21.97
N SER A 296 -17.37 -15.73 22.34
CA SER A 296 -17.84 -16.68 23.33
C SER A 296 -18.20 -17.98 22.61
N ALA A 297 -17.26 -18.93 22.62
CA ALA A 297 -17.49 -20.38 22.72
C ALA A 297 -16.16 -21.05 23.09
#